data_AF-A4V6Y0-F1
#
_entry.id   AF-A4V6Y0-F1
#
_cell.length_a   1.000
_cell.length_b   1.000
_cell.length_c   1.000
_cell.angle_alpha   90.00
_cell.angle_beta   90.00
_cell.angle_gamma   90.00
#
_symmetry.space_group_name_H-M   'P 1'
#
loop_
_entity.id
_entity.type
_entity.pdbx_description
1 polymer ?
#
loop_
_entity_poly.entity_id
_entity_poly.type
_entity_poly.pdbx_seq_one_letter_code
_entity_poly.pdbx_strand_id
1 'polypeptide(L)'
;MSRSLAMVEFEDGRKLYLIYDCTVCYAFRPLFETAKAAWDWYVGGKPDIPEPPNASSTELPVIVTTDVHFEGQEHWQYESRASADSMWLTGPRNFEERMDELSRYDGPCDGYYSS
;
A
#
# COMPACT_ATOMS: atom_id res chain seq x y z
N MET A 1 -8.62 -18.27 7.21
CA MET A 1 -8.63 -17.17 6.22
C MET A 1 -8.42 -15.87 6.99
N SER A 2 -7.17 -15.46 7.18
CA SER A 2 -6.82 -14.31 8.02
C SER A 2 -6.69 -13.08 7.13
N ARG A 3 -7.62 -12.13 7.26
CA ARG A 3 -7.54 -10.83 6.60
C ARG A 3 -7.50 -9.81 7.70
N SER A 4 -6.69 -8.79 7.51
CA SER A 4 -6.54 -7.74 8.50
C SER A 4 -6.79 -6.39 7.87
N LEU A 5 -7.10 -5.45 8.76
CA LEU A 5 -7.12 -4.05 8.42
C LEU A 5 -5.68 -3.56 8.37
N ALA A 6 -5.35 -2.86 7.29
CA ALA A 6 -4.13 -2.07 7.15
C ALA A 6 -4.48 -0.59 7.02
N MET A 7 -3.49 0.25 7.26
CA MET A 7 -3.61 1.70 7.18
C MET A 7 -2.45 2.25 6.35
N VAL A 8 -2.73 3.28 5.58
CA VAL A 8 -1.72 4.11 4.92
C VAL A 8 -1.67 5.45 5.62
N GLU A 9 -0.47 5.91 5.92
CA GLU A 9 -0.21 7.22 6.53
C GLU A 9 0.54 8.10 5.52
N PHE A 10 -0.02 9.28 5.25
CA PHE A 10 0.60 10.32 4.44
C PHE A 10 1.50 11.20 5.31
N GLU A 11 2.47 11.88 4.70
CA GLU A 11 3.40 12.78 5.42
C GLU A 11 2.70 13.91 6.19
N ASP A 12 1.52 14.33 5.75
CA ASP A 12 0.70 15.35 6.41
C ASP A 12 -0.14 14.80 7.58
N GLY A 13 0.01 13.51 7.91
CA GLY A 13 -0.71 12.83 8.99
C GLY A 13 -2.10 12.35 8.62
N ARG A 14 -2.55 12.53 7.37
CA ARG A 14 -3.79 11.89 6.89
C ARG A 14 -3.61 10.38 6.90
N LYS A 15 -4.70 9.69 7.27
CA LYS A 15 -4.75 8.23 7.36
C LYS A 15 -5.91 7.71 6.54
N LEU A 16 -5.62 6.74 5.68
CA LEU A 16 -6.63 5.96 4.98
C LEU A 16 -6.46 4.49 5.29
N TYR A 17 -7.51 3.71 5.07
CA TYR A 17 -7.59 2.32 5.45
C TYR A 17 -7.75 1.44 4.21
N LEU A 18 -7.22 0.23 4.29
CA LEU A 18 -7.37 -0.79 3.25
C LEU A 18 -7.41 -2.18 3.88
N ILE A 19 -7.77 -3.18 3.08
CA ILE A 19 -7.73 -4.57 3.50
C ILE A 19 -6.42 -5.20 3.05
N TYR A 20 -5.76 -5.91 3.97
CA TYR A 20 -4.58 -6.71 3.71
C TYR A 20 -4.94 -8.19 3.78
N ASP A 21 -4.65 -8.94 2.71
CA ASP A 21 -4.82 -10.39 2.71
C ASP A 21 -3.55 -11.05 3.22
N CYS A 22 -3.59 -11.58 4.45
CA CYS A 22 -2.46 -12.27 5.06
C CYS A 22 -2.20 -13.66 4.43
N THR A 23 -3.11 -14.18 3.61
CA THR A 23 -2.94 -15.47 2.92
C THR A 23 -1.94 -15.37 1.78
N VAL A 24 -1.98 -14.24 1.07
CA VAL A 24 -1.12 -13.95 -0.09
C VAL A 24 -0.17 -12.78 0.19
N CYS A 25 -0.14 -12.29 1.43
CA CYS A 25 0.66 -11.16 1.92
C CYS A 25 0.57 -9.94 0.99
N TYR A 26 -0.64 -9.39 0.86
CA TYR A 26 -0.89 -8.38 -0.17
C TYR A 26 -1.97 -7.36 0.23
N ALA A 27 -1.67 -6.08 0.02
CA ALA A 27 -2.60 -4.96 0.21
C ALA A 27 -3.53 -4.78 -0.99
N PHE A 28 -4.83 -4.74 -0.75
CA PHE A 28 -5.78 -4.29 -1.77
C PHE A 28 -5.62 -2.79 -2.03
N ARG A 29 -5.74 -2.41 -3.31
CA ARG A 29 -5.49 -1.05 -3.76
C ARG A 29 -6.54 -0.01 -3.34
N PRO A 30 -7.85 -0.32 -3.30
CA PRO A 30 -8.85 0.66 -2.88
C PRO A 30 -8.60 1.13 -1.43
N LEU A 31 -8.60 2.45 -1.25
CA LEU A 31 -8.46 3.09 0.05
C LEU A 31 -9.80 3.62 0.54
N PHE A 32 -9.94 3.71 1.86
CA PHE A 32 -11.18 4.12 2.52
C PHE A 32 -10.89 5.07 3.67
N GLU A 33 -11.78 6.03 3.91
CA GLU A 33 -11.62 6.99 5.02
C GLU A 33 -11.75 6.33 6.39
N THR A 34 -12.43 5.17 6.46
CA THR A 34 -12.67 4.47 7.73
C THR A 34 -12.39 2.98 7.61
N ALA A 35 -11.96 2.40 8.74
CA ALA A 35 -11.82 0.97 8.91
C ALA A 35 -13.09 0.19 8.54
N LYS A 36 -14.25 0.74 8.92
CA LYS A 36 -15.55 0.15 8.64
C LYS A 36 -15.84 0.09 7.15
N ALA A 37 -15.59 1.16 6.41
CA ALA A 37 -15.82 1.19 4.97
C ALA A 37 -14.95 0.17 4.22
N ALA A 38 -13.70 -0.01 4.64
CA ALA A 38 -12.81 -1.04 4.09
C ALA A 38 -13.37 -2.47 4.32
N TRP A 39 -13.87 -2.73 5.53
CA TRP A 39 -14.50 -4.01 5.87
C TRP A 39 -15.83 -4.22 5.14
N ASP A 40 -16.68 -3.20 5.07
CA ASP A 40 -17.98 -3.27 4.39
C ASP A 40 -17.78 -3.56 2.89
N TRP A 41 -16.77 -2.94 2.24
CA TRP A 41 -16.41 -3.25 0.85
C TRP A 41 -15.98 -4.70 0.67
N TYR A 42 -15.15 -5.22 1.58
CA TYR A 42 -14.67 -6.59 1.52
C TYR A 42 -15.78 -7.62 1.78
N VAL A 43 -16.59 -7.42 2.82
CA VAL A 43 -17.73 -8.29 3.17
C VAL A 43 -18.82 -8.21 2.10
N GLY A 44 -18.99 -7.05 1.47
CA GLY A 44 -19.90 -6.82 0.36
C GLY A 44 -19.52 -7.52 -0.96
N GLY A 45 -18.46 -8.35 -0.96
CA GLY A 45 -18.07 -9.15 -2.10
C GLY A 45 -16.91 -8.58 -2.92
N LYS A 46 -16.26 -7.50 -2.46
CA LYS A 46 -15.05 -6.94 -3.06
C LYS A 46 -15.23 -6.64 -4.56
N PRO A 47 -16.18 -5.76 -4.94
CA PRO A 47 -16.37 -5.42 -6.35
C PRO A 47 -15.04 -4.99 -6.97
N ASP A 48 -14.80 -5.41 -8.21
CA ASP A 48 -13.62 -4.98 -8.97
C ASP A 48 -13.73 -3.48 -9.24
N ILE A 49 -12.85 -2.72 -8.57
CA ILE A 49 -12.70 -1.28 -8.79
C ILE A 49 -11.48 -1.14 -9.71
N PRO A 50 -11.62 -0.57 -10.91
CA PRO A 50 -10.49 -0.29 -11.77
C PRO A 50 -9.64 0.85 -11.19
N GLU A 51 -8.35 0.86 -11.52
CA GLU A 51 -7.47 1.98 -11.17
C GLU A 51 -8.00 3.30 -11.77
N PRO A 52 -8.18 4.34 -10.95
CA PRO A 52 -8.57 5.64 -11.46
C PRO A 52 -7.48 6.24 -12.36
N PRO A 53 -7.83 6.85 -13.51
CA PRO A 53 -6.84 7.31 -14.50
C PRO A 53 -5.88 8.38 -13.98
N ASN A 54 -6.27 9.10 -12.92
CA ASN A 54 -5.47 10.17 -12.34
C ASN A 54 -4.68 9.73 -11.09
N ALA A 55 -4.81 8.46 -10.66
CA ALA A 55 -4.22 7.99 -9.41
C ALA A 55 -2.70 8.15 -9.41
N SER A 56 -2.02 7.77 -10.48
CA SER A 56 -0.56 7.89 -10.58
C SER A 56 -0.08 9.35 -10.70
N SER A 57 -0.95 10.28 -11.14
CA SER A 57 -0.58 11.70 -11.29
C SER A 57 -0.62 12.48 -9.96
N THR A 58 -1.37 11.98 -8.98
CA THR A 58 -1.51 12.58 -7.64
C THR A 58 -1.01 11.64 -6.56
N GLU A 59 -0.09 10.74 -6.90
CA GLU A 59 0.50 9.85 -5.93
C GLU A 59 1.43 10.62 -4.98
N LEU A 60 1.32 10.28 -3.70
CA LEU A 60 2.14 10.81 -2.63
C LEU A 60 2.80 9.65 -1.89
N PRO A 61 4.00 9.86 -1.33
CA PRO A 61 4.65 8.87 -0.50
C PRO A 61 3.77 8.56 0.73
N VAL A 62 3.65 7.27 1.05
CA VAL A 62 2.92 6.79 2.22
C VAL A 62 3.66 5.67 2.92
N ILE A 63 3.42 5.52 4.22
CA ILE A 63 3.81 4.34 4.98
C ILE A 63 2.59 3.44 5.13
N VAL A 64 2.69 2.20 4.66
CA VAL A 64 1.66 1.18 4.86
C VAL A 64 1.98 0.42 6.12
N THR A 65 1.05 0.41 7.06
CA THR A 65 1.09 -0.38 8.29
C THR A 65 0.11 -1.53 8.19
N THR A 66 0.58 -2.77 8.22
CA THR A 66 -0.30 -3.95 8.26
C THR A 66 -0.69 -4.30 9.70
N ASP A 67 -1.83 -4.98 9.86
CA ASP A 67 -2.31 -5.51 11.14
C ASP A 67 -2.54 -4.45 12.23
N VAL A 68 -3.45 -3.50 11.94
CA VAL A 68 -3.82 -2.40 12.85
C VAL A 68 -4.75 -2.87 13.99
N HIS A 69 -5.07 -4.16 14.08
CA HIS A 69 -6.04 -4.69 15.05
C HIS A 69 -5.47 -5.01 16.44
N PHE A 70 -4.15 -4.97 16.64
CA PHE A 70 -3.56 -5.25 17.94
C PHE A 70 -2.64 -4.11 18.37
N GLU A 71 -3.11 -3.31 19.33
CA GLU A 71 -2.22 -2.48 20.14
C GLU A 71 -1.20 -3.39 20.83
N GLY A 72 0.07 -3.34 20.41
CA GLY A 72 1.17 -4.03 21.09
C GLY A 72 1.83 -5.19 20.34
N GLN A 73 1.54 -5.43 19.06
CA GLN A 73 2.34 -6.36 18.24
C GLN A 73 3.14 -5.63 17.16
N GLU A 74 4.23 -6.28 16.72
CA GLU A 74 5.10 -5.82 15.63
C GLU A 74 4.26 -5.45 14.40
N HIS A 75 4.15 -4.14 14.17
CA HIS A 75 3.53 -3.61 12.98
C HIS A 75 4.51 -3.74 11.82
N TRP A 76 4.17 -4.54 10.82
CA TRP A 76 4.96 -4.56 9.60
C TRP A 76 4.66 -3.29 8.81
N GLN A 77 5.71 -2.51 8.58
CA GLN A 77 5.65 -1.26 7.86
C GLN A 77 6.49 -1.34 6.59
N TYR A 78 5.98 -0.76 5.52
CA TYR A 78 6.74 -0.56 4.30
C TYR A 78 6.34 0.74 3.61
N GLU A 79 7.31 1.33 2.92
CA GLU A 79 7.09 2.51 2.10
C GLU A 79 6.34 2.14 0.82
N SER A 80 5.37 2.97 0.45
CA SER A 80 4.62 2.84 -0.79
C SER A 80 4.19 4.23 -1.30
N ARG A 81 3.29 4.24 -2.29
CA ARG A 81 2.71 5.45 -2.88
C ARG A 81 1.21 5.30 -2.99
N ALA A 82 0.48 6.37 -2.69
CA ALA A 82 -0.97 6.39 -2.77
C ALA A 82 -1.49 7.75 -3.21
N SER A 83 -2.62 7.75 -3.90
CA SER A 83 -3.39 8.95 -4.17
C SER A 83 -4.54 9.05 -3.17
N ALA A 84 -4.50 10.09 -2.33
CA ALA A 84 -5.63 10.43 -1.46
C ALA A 84 -6.84 10.86 -2.30
N ASP A 85 -6.62 11.65 -3.35
CA ASP A 85 -7.69 12.18 -4.20
C ASP A 85 -8.43 11.07 -4.96
N SER A 86 -7.70 10.03 -5.38
CA SER A 86 -8.26 8.90 -6.11
C SER A 86 -8.62 7.72 -5.21
N MET A 87 -8.37 7.82 -3.89
CA MET A 87 -8.58 6.76 -2.91
C MET A 87 -7.96 5.43 -3.35
N TRP A 88 -6.69 5.48 -3.77
CA TRP A 88 -6.02 4.36 -4.44
C TRP A 88 -4.55 4.22 -4.06
N LEU A 89 -4.12 3.01 -3.71
CA LEU A 89 -2.71 2.64 -3.56
C LEU A 89 -2.09 2.40 -4.95
N THR A 90 -1.18 3.28 -5.36
CA THR A 90 -0.50 3.24 -6.67
C THR A 90 0.80 2.44 -6.61
N GLY A 91 1.51 2.54 -5.49
CA GLY A 91 2.81 1.91 -5.26
C GLY A 91 2.74 0.41 -4.94
N PRO A 92 3.85 -0.14 -4.39
CA PRO A 92 3.96 -1.55 -4.05
C PRO A 92 2.94 -1.96 -3.00
N ARG A 93 2.45 -3.19 -3.12
CA ARG A 93 1.32 -3.73 -2.33
C ARG A 93 1.77 -4.61 -1.18
N ASN A 94 3.06 -4.92 -1.14
CA ASN A 94 3.73 -5.63 -0.08
C ASN A 94 5.24 -5.34 -0.13
N PHE A 95 5.97 -5.91 0.83
CA PHE A 95 7.40 -5.74 0.93
C PHE A 95 8.17 -6.32 -0.27
N GLU A 96 7.71 -7.44 -0.84
CA GLU A 96 8.37 -8.10 -1.97
C GLU A 96 8.31 -7.24 -3.23
N GLU A 97 7.14 -6.68 -3.56
CA GLU A 97 6.99 -5.72 -4.67
C GLU A 97 7.84 -4.47 -4.46
N ARG A 98 7.95 -4.00 -3.21
CA ARG A 98 8.82 -2.86 -2.87
C ARG A 98 10.29 -3.18 -3.11
N MET A 99 10.75 -4.38 -2.76
CA MET A 99 12.12 -4.84 -3.04
C MET A 99 12.35 -5.04 -4.55
N ASP A 100 11.37 -5.58 -5.27
CA ASP A 100 11.43 -5.74 -6.73
C ASP A 100 11.53 -4.37 -7.43
N GLU A 101 10.72 -3.38 -7.01
CA GLU A 101 10.84 -2.01 -7.50
C GLU A 101 12.22 -1.41 -7.22
N LEU A 102 12.75 -1.52 -6.00
CA LEU A 102 14.10 -1.03 -5.67
C LEU A 102 15.18 -1.70 -6.53
N SER A 103 15.07 -3.01 -6.77
CA SER A 103 16.03 -3.75 -7.60
C SER A 103 16.01 -3.32 -9.07
N ARG A 104 14.89 -2.77 -9.56
CA ARG A 104 14.77 -2.21 -10.92
C ARG A 104 15.34 -0.80 -11.03
N TYR A 105 15.34 -0.04 -9.92
CA TYR A 105 15.96 1.28 -9.85
C TYR A 105 17.48 1.20 -9.63
N ASP A 106 17.99 0.11 -9.06
CA ASP A 106 19.40 -0.29 -9.12
C ASP A 106 19.76 -0.81 -10.54
N GLY A 107 19.64 0.07 -11.53
CA GLY A 107 20.44 -0.07 -12.75
C GLY A 107 21.93 -0.06 -12.35
N PRO A 108 22.80 -0.80 -13.07
CA PRO A 108 24.19 -0.96 -12.67
C PRO A 108 24.81 0.42 -12.48
N CYS A 109 25.46 0.65 -11.34
CA CYS A 109 26.41 1.74 -11.19
C CYS A 109 27.45 1.62 -12.30
N ASP A 110 27.18 2.28 -13.42
CA ASP A 110 28.10 2.45 -14.52
C ASP A 110 29.21 3.40 -14.04
N GLY A 111 30.45 2.93 -14.09
CA GLY A 111 31.62 3.76 -13.83
C GLY A 111 32.49 3.30 -12.67
N TYR A 112 33.32 2.29 -12.91
CA TYR A 112 34.78 2.40 -12.73
C TYR A 112 35.47 1.38 -13.65
N TYR A 113 35.42 1.63 -14.96
CA TYR A 113 36.61 1.42 -15.77
C TYR A 113 37.45 2.68 -15.64
N SER A 114 38.57 2.60 -14.94
CA SER A 114 39.70 3.52 -15.15
C SER A 114 40.98 2.82 -14.74
N SER A 115 41.69 2.39 -15.78
CA SER A 115 43.12 2.05 -15.93
C SER A 115 43.67 0.85 -15.17
#